data_AF-A0A833RD37-F1
#
_entry.id   AF-A0A833RD37-F1
#
_cell.length_a   1.000
_cell.length_b   1.000
_cell.length_c   1.000
_cell.angle_alpha   90.00
_cell.angle_beta   90.00
_cell.angle_gamma   90.00
#
_symmetry.space_group_name_H-M   'P 1'
#
loop_
_entity.id
_entity.type
_entity.pdbx_description
1 polymer ?
#
loop_
_entity_poly.entity_id
_entity_poly.type
_entity_poly.pdbx_seq_one_letter_code
_entity_poly.pdbx_strand_id
1 'polypeptide(L)'
;MVFFHAYLVDYYVYSSRCFPGEPPSHIGFSYILPSTLQSSVGLLTVPITSTKHRPIGQLTLEYVVIKSIPDYPWDMSISYAKHWEQRWSGLDVGHRGLGTSFQTKNCANVRENTIASLKTASYHGADMVEFDVQLSKDHIPVIYHDFYVSISLKRKKQIEAMDMLEIPVKDLTLEQLHLLKISIFST
;
A
#
# COMPACT_ATOMS: atom_id res chain seq x y z
N MET A 1 2.92 -17.52 -25.05
CA MET A 1 3.93 -16.49 -25.37
C MET A 1 3.45 -15.18 -24.77
N VAL A 2 4.02 -14.75 -23.64
CA VAL A 2 3.58 -13.53 -22.94
C VAL A 2 4.29 -12.34 -23.59
N PHE A 3 3.53 -11.47 -24.25
CA PHE A 3 4.05 -10.21 -24.78
C PHE A 3 4.32 -9.26 -23.61
N PHE A 4 5.57 -9.19 -23.16
CA PHE A 4 5.94 -8.11 -22.25
C PHE A 4 6.06 -6.82 -23.07
N HIS A 5 5.14 -5.89 -22.85
CA HIS A 5 5.19 -4.56 -23.45
C HIS A 5 6.31 -3.77 -22.77
N ALA A 6 7.15 -3.10 -23.55
CA ALA A 6 8.09 -2.13 -23.01
C ALA A 6 7.33 -0.92 -22.47
N TYR A 7 7.81 -0.34 -21.37
CA TYR A 7 7.28 0.94 -20.90
C TYR A 7 8.09 2.08 -21.50
N LEU A 8 7.39 3.06 -22.07
CA LEU A 8 7.95 4.33 -22.49
C LEU A 8 7.62 5.37 -21.42
N VAL A 9 8.65 6.03 -20.91
CA VAL A 9 8.53 7.15 -19.98
C VAL A 9 8.95 8.41 -20.72
N ASP A 10 8.00 9.32 -20.97
CA ASP A 10 8.27 10.61 -21.59
C ASP A 10 8.46 11.70 -20.53
N TYR A 11 9.42 12.60 -20.76
CA TYR A 11 9.79 13.68 -19.85
C TYR A 11 9.43 15.03 -20.46
N TYR A 12 8.67 15.83 -19.71
CA TYR A 12 8.23 17.15 -20.12
C TYR A 12 8.71 18.19 -19.12
N VAL A 13 9.18 19.33 -19.60
CA VAL A 13 9.68 20.44 -18.77
C VAL A 13 9.11 21.77 -19.26
N TYR A 14 8.68 22.60 -18.31
CA TYR A 14 8.34 23.99 -18.60
C TYR A 14 9.61 24.81 -18.80
N SER A 15 9.62 25.63 -19.85
CA SER A 15 10.68 26.62 -20.05
C SER A 15 10.70 27.62 -18.89
N SER A 16 11.88 28.10 -18.51
CA SER A 16 12.02 29.17 -17.50
C SER A 16 11.35 30.50 -17.91
N ARG A 17 10.92 30.62 -19.17
CA ARG A 17 10.19 31.77 -19.72
C ARG A 17 8.74 31.44 -20.10
N CYS A 18 8.17 30.36 -19.58
CA CYS A 18 6.81 29.95 -19.98
C CYS A 18 5.76 30.98 -19.53
N PHE A 19 4.76 31.23 -20.38
CA PHE A 19 3.60 32.02 -20.02
C PHE A 19 2.53 31.17 -19.32
N PRO A 20 1.65 31.77 -18.50
CA PRO A 20 0.51 31.05 -17.93
C PRO A 20 -0.36 30.41 -19.02
N GLY A 21 -0.54 29.09 -18.95
CA GLY A 21 -1.34 28.32 -19.91
C GLY A 21 -0.57 27.69 -21.07
N GLU A 22 0.74 27.92 -21.18
CA GLU A 22 1.59 27.27 -22.18
C GLU A 22 1.91 25.83 -21.74
N PRO A 23 1.76 24.80 -22.60
CA PRO A 23 2.03 23.41 -22.21
C PRO A 23 3.54 23.12 -22.07
N PRO A 24 3.93 22.10 -21.29
CA PRO A 24 5.33 21.77 -21.11
C PRO A 24 5.92 21.10 -22.37
N SER A 25 7.21 21.33 -22.61
CA SER A 25 7.91 20.81 -23.79
C SER A 25 8.47 19.42 -23.54
N HIS A 26 8.30 18.50 -24.51
CA HIS A 26 8.91 17.18 -24.46
C HIS A 26 10.43 17.26 -24.63
N ILE A 27 11.19 16.83 -23.63
CA ILE A 27 12.65 16.93 -23.60
C ILE A 27 13.37 15.61 -23.90
N GLY A 28 12.71 14.47 -23.70
CA GLY A 28 13.30 13.16 -23.91
C GLY A 28 12.45 12.04 -23.34
N PHE A 29 12.96 10.82 -23.45
CA PHE A 29 12.28 9.59 -23.10
C PHE A 29 13.23 8.53 -22.52
N SER A 30 12.68 7.56 -21.81
CA SER A 30 13.37 6.36 -21.32
C SER A 30 12.57 5.12 -21.69
N TYR A 31 13.25 4.07 -22.15
CA TYR A 31 12.65 2.75 -22.36
C TYR A 31 12.97 1.85 -21.18
N ILE A 32 11.94 1.26 -20.58
CA ILE A 32 12.07 0.20 -19.59
C ILE A 32 11.68 -1.09 -20.30
N LEU A 33 12.69 -1.89 -20.63
CA LEU A 33 12.49 -3.16 -21.29
C LEU A 33 12.22 -4.25 -20.25
N PRO A 34 11.30 -5.19 -20.51
CA PRO A 34 11.03 -6.30 -19.61
C PRO A 34 12.28 -7.14 -19.28
N SER A 35 13.23 -7.23 -20.22
CA SER A 35 14.51 -7.91 -20.03
C SER A 35 15.42 -7.25 -18.99
N THR A 36 15.20 -5.98 -18.66
CA THR A 36 15.96 -5.29 -17.59
C THR A 36 15.37 -5.55 -16.20
N LEU A 37 14.19 -6.17 -16.11
CA LEU A 37 13.52 -6.55 -14.86
C LEU A 37 13.87 -8.00 -14.51
N GLN A 38 15.08 -8.22 -14.01
CA GLN A 38 15.61 -9.57 -13.78
C GLN A 38 14.98 -10.30 -12.58
N SER A 39 14.57 -9.55 -11.55
CA SER A 39 14.02 -10.09 -10.30
C SER A 39 12.55 -9.67 -10.10
N SER A 40 11.87 -10.23 -9.10
CA SER A 40 10.52 -9.76 -8.75
C SER A 40 10.52 -8.43 -7.99
N VAL A 41 11.66 -8.02 -7.41
CA VAL A 41 11.85 -6.72 -6.78
C VAL A 41 13.25 -6.25 -7.11
N GLY A 42 13.45 -4.95 -7.35
CA GLY A 42 14.78 -4.40 -7.56
C GLY A 42 14.83 -2.91 -7.84
N LEU A 43 16.05 -2.43 -8.05
CA LEU A 43 16.36 -1.08 -8.49
C LEU A 43 16.80 -1.12 -9.96
N LEU A 44 16.23 -0.25 -10.79
CA LEU A 44 16.57 -0.12 -12.20
C LEU A 44 17.02 1.31 -12.49
N THR A 45 18.15 1.45 -13.19
CA THR A 45 18.63 2.74 -13.69
C THR A 45 18.66 2.70 -15.22
N VAL A 46 17.94 3.62 -15.86
CA VAL A 46 17.90 3.77 -17.33
C VAL A 46 18.27 5.20 -17.75
N PRO A 47 18.95 5.39 -18.89
CA PRO A 47 19.30 6.73 -19.36
C PRO A 47 18.07 7.46 -19.91
N ILE A 48 17.97 8.75 -19.60
CA ILE A 48 17.02 9.66 -20.24
C ILE A 48 17.63 10.11 -21.56
N THR A 49 17.01 9.74 -22.66
CA THR A 49 17.45 10.06 -24.02
C THR A 49 16.67 11.25 -24.54
N SER A 50 17.35 12.34 -24.92
CA SER A 50 16.68 13.51 -25.50
C SER A 50 16.03 13.20 -26.85
N THR A 51 15.15 14.11 -27.29
CA THR A 51 14.58 14.10 -28.65
C THR A 51 15.62 14.18 -29.78
N LYS A 52 16.87 14.54 -29.45
CA LYS A 52 18.03 14.55 -30.37
C LYS A 52 18.94 13.32 -30.19
N HIS A 53 18.45 12.26 -29.55
CA HIS A 53 19.17 11.01 -29.29
C HIS A 53 20.46 11.16 -28.47
N ARG A 54 20.52 12.16 -27.59
CA ARG A 54 21.64 12.36 -26.65
C ARG A 54 21.21 12.04 -25.23
N PRO A 55 22.01 11.32 -24.42
CA PRO A 55 21.75 11.18 -22.99
C PRO A 55 21.72 12.55 -22.32
N ILE A 56 20.66 12.85 -21.58
CA ILE A 56 20.48 14.12 -20.85
C ILE A 56 20.32 13.92 -19.34
N GLY A 57 20.25 12.66 -18.89
CA GLY A 57 20.12 12.31 -17.48
C GLY A 57 19.91 10.81 -17.30
N GLN A 58 19.47 10.44 -16.11
CA GLN A 58 19.14 9.07 -15.75
C GLN A 58 17.87 9.04 -14.89
N LEU A 59 17.07 8.00 -15.08
CA LEU A 59 15.94 7.64 -14.23
C LEU A 59 16.33 6.43 -13.40
N THR A 60 16.25 6.57 -12.09
CA THR A 60 16.36 5.46 -11.14
C THR A 60 14.98 5.18 -10.57
N LEU A 61 14.55 3.92 -10.63
CA LEU A 61 13.24 3.49 -10.15
C LEU A 61 13.35 2.18 -9.39
N GLU A 62 12.59 2.07 -8.30
CA GLU A 62 12.34 0.80 -7.63
C GLU A 62 11.13 0.13 -8.29
N TYR A 63 11.19 -1.18 -8.47
CA TYR A 63 10.13 -1.93 -9.14
C TYR A 63 9.76 -3.20 -8.38
N VAL A 64 8.49 -3.61 -8.57
CA VAL A 64 7.96 -4.91 -8.16
C VAL A 64 7.28 -5.56 -9.37
N VAL A 65 7.73 -6.75 -9.77
CA VAL A 65 7.11 -7.57 -10.82
C VAL A 65 6.26 -8.65 -10.16
N ILE A 66 4.94 -8.54 -10.34
CA ILE A 66 3.98 -9.56 -9.90
C ILE A 66 3.71 -10.50 -11.07
N LYS A 67 3.96 -11.79 -10.86
CA LYS A 67 3.68 -12.86 -11.83
C LYS A 67 2.52 -13.71 -11.31
N SER A 68 1.74 -14.28 -12.23
CA SER A 68 0.74 -15.28 -11.85
C SER A 68 1.42 -16.48 -11.17
N ILE A 69 0.69 -17.14 -10.28
CA ILE A 69 1.15 -18.37 -9.64
C ILE A 69 1.25 -19.46 -10.73
N PRO A 70 2.42 -20.12 -10.91
CA PRO A 70 2.53 -21.24 -11.84
C PRO A 70 1.50 -22.33 -11.52
N ASP A 71 0.96 -22.98 -12.54
CA ASP A 71 0.02 -24.09 -12.44
C ASP A 71 -1.34 -23.77 -11.78
N TYR A 72 -1.66 -22.49 -11.58
CA TYR A 72 -2.96 -22.04 -11.11
C TYR A 72 -3.73 -21.32 -12.23
N PRO A 73 -5.05 -21.56 -12.43
CA PRO A 73 -5.82 -20.99 -13.55
C PRO A 73 -6.11 -19.49 -13.43
N TRP A 74 -5.48 -18.80 -12.47
CA TRP A 74 -5.65 -17.37 -12.28
C TRP A 74 -4.64 -16.61 -13.13
N ASP A 75 -4.94 -16.49 -14.43
CA ASP A 75 -4.32 -15.47 -15.24
C ASP A 75 -5.14 -14.17 -15.12
N MET A 76 -4.46 -13.02 -15.01
CA MET A 76 -5.12 -11.71 -14.96
C MET A 76 -5.64 -11.29 -16.35
N SER A 77 -6.03 -12.26 -17.19
CA SER A 77 -6.45 -12.03 -18.58
C SER A 77 -7.75 -11.22 -18.67
N ILE A 78 -8.65 -11.42 -17.69
CA ILE A 78 -9.86 -10.64 -17.49
C ILE A 78 -9.66 -9.82 -16.22
N SER A 79 -9.53 -8.50 -16.36
CA SER A 79 -9.47 -7.56 -15.25
C SER A 79 -10.51 -6.47 -15.43
N TYR A 80 -11.39 -6.32 -14.44
CA TYR A 80 -12.36 -5.22 -14.36
C TYR A 80 -11.74 -3.93 -13.80
N ALA A 81 -10.40 -3.84 -13.71
CA ALA A 81 -9.71 -2.66 -13.15
C ALA A 81 -10.05 -1.34 -13.86
N LYS A 82 -10.50 -1.39 -15.11
CA LYS A 82 -10.96 -0.21 -15.89
C LYS A 82 -12.45 -0.23 -16.23
N HIS A 83 -13.18 -1.22 -15.72
CA HIS A 83 -14.61 -1.35 -15.98
C HIS A 83 -15.37 -0.61 -14.87
N TRP A 84 -16.08 0.44 -15.26
CA TRP A 84 -16.97 1.16 -14.37
C TRP A 84 -18.38 1.11 -14.95
N GLU A 85 -19.24 0.28 -14.35
CA GLU A 85 -20.64 0.15 -14.78
C GLU A 85 -21.42 1.41 -14.40
N GLN A 86 -22.07 2.04 -15.38
CA GLN A 86 -22.76 3.33 -15.18
C GLN A 86 -23.95 3.22 -14.23
N ARG A 87 -24.51 2.02 -14.06
CA ARG A 87 -25.62 1.74 -13.13
C ARG A 87 -25.16 1.45 -11.71
N TRP A 88 -23.86 1.36 -11.46
CA TRP A 88 -23.35 1.05 -10.13
C TRP A 88 -23.59 2.25 -9.19
N SER A 89 -24.40 2.03 -8.15
CA SER A 89 -24.74 3.03 -7.13
C SER A 89 -23.63 3.30 -6.10
N GLY A 90 -22.44 2.73 -6.31
CA GLY A 90 -21.41 2.62 -5.27
C GLY A 90 -21.71 1.50 -4.28
N LEU A 91 -20.70 1.08 -3.53
CA LEU A 91 -20.85 0.22 -2.35
C LEU A 91 -20.49 1.06 -1.12
N ASP A 92 -21.29 0.95 -0.06
CA ASP A 92 -20.88 1.48 1.25
C ASP A 92 -19.99 0.45 1.93
N VAL A 93 -18.70 0.78 2.04
CA VAL A 93 -17.68 -0.12 2.59
C VAL A 93 -17.19 0.42 3.93
N GLY A 94 -17.45 -0.32 5.00
CA GLY A 94 -16.95 0.00 6.33
C GLY A 94 -15.44 -0.18 6.42
N HIS A 95 -14.67 0.90 6.32
CA HIS A 95 -13.21 0.92 6.44
C HIS A 95 -12.78 0.46 7.84
N ARG A 96 -12.09 -0.67 7.96
CA ARG A 96 -11.67 -1.33 9.22
C ARG A 96 -12.84 -1.56 10.20
N GLY A 97 -14.04 -1.74 9.65
CA GLY A 97 -15.31 -1.62 10.36
C GLY A 97 -15.83 -0.17 10.36
N LEU A 98 -15.85 0.51 11.50
CA LEU A 98 -16.45 1.85 11.66
C LEU A 98 -15.50 3.04 11.36
N GLY A 99 -14.44 2.82 10.59
CA GLY A 99 -13.47 3.85 10.25
C GLY A 99 -12.36 4.02 11.30
N THR A 100 -11.53 5.03 11.07
CA THR A 100 -10.31 5.27 11.86
C THR A 100 -10.64 5.71 13.28
N SER A 101 -10.12 4.98 14.28
CA SER A 101 -10.42 5.26 15.69
C SER A 101 -9.72 6.50 16.27
N PHE A 102 -8.71 7.02 15.56
CA PHE A 102 -7.75 7.99 16.11
C PHE A 102 -7.79 9.39 15.48
N GLN A 103 -8.64 9.66 14.48
CA GLN A 103 -8.63 10.94 13.75
C GLN A 103 -9.67 11.98 14.21
N THR A 104 -10.72 11.59 14.92
CA THR A 104 -11.75 12.52 15.37
C THR A 104 -11.55 12.92 16.83
N LYS A 105 -11.75 14.21 17.15
CA LYS A 105 -11.76 14.75 18.53
C LYS A 105 -12.70 14.01 19.49
N ASN A 106 -13.58 13.16 18.94
CA ASN A 106 -14.32 12.13 19.63
C ASN A 106 -13.70 10.79 19.24
N CYS A 107 -12.98 10.14 20.16
CA CYS A 107 -12.52 8.77 19.98
C CYS A 107 -13.71 7.89 19.55
N ALA A 108 -13.56 7.09 18.50
CA ALA A 108 -14.61 6.17 18.10
C ALA A 108 -14.92 5.21 19.28
N ASN A 109 -16.20 5.01 19.59
CA ASN A 109 -16.62 4.13 20.70
C ASN A 109 -16.17 2.67 20.52
N VAL A 110 -15.81 2.27 19.30
CA VAL A 110 -15.36 0.94 18.94
C VAL A 110 -14.04 1.05 18.17
N ARG A 111 -13.04 0.29 18.60
CA ARG A 111 -11.69 0.28 18.01
C ARG A 111 -11.71 -0.41 16.64
N GLU A 112 -11.05 0.20 15.66
CA GLU A 112 -10.84 -0.33 14.31
C GLU A 112 -10.21 -1.73 14.33
N ASN A 113 -10.47 -2.52 13.28
CA ASN A 113 -9.91 -3.88 13.14
C ASN A 113 -10.20 -4.82 14.33
N THR A 114 -11.29 -4.56 15.06
CA THR A 114 -11.85 -5.48 16.06
C THR A 114 -13.11 -6.14 15.54
N ILE A 115 -13.39 -7.37 15.99
CA ILE A 115 -14.65 -8.08 15.68
C ILE A 115 -15.87 -7.21 15.98
N ALA A 116 -15.81 -6.39 17.04
CA ALA A 116 -16.88 -5.47 17.40
C ALA A 116 -17.09 -4.36 16.35
N SER A 117 -16.01 -3.77 15.82
CA SER A 117 -16.07 -2.75 14.77
C SER A 117 -16.67 -3.31 13.49
N LEU A 118 -16.21 -4.51 13.09
CA LEU A 118 -16.69 -5.19 11.89
C LEU A 118 -18.20 -5.53 11.99
N LYS A 119 -18.62 -6.07 13.13
CA LYS A 119 -20.05 -6.37 13.38
C LYS A 119 -20.89 -5.10 13.38
N THR A 120 -20.41 -4.02 13.99
CA THR A 120 -21.16 -2.77 14.07
C THR A 120 -21.32 -2.14 12.68
N ALA A 121 -20.28 -2.13 11.83
CA ALA A 121 -20.41 -1.67 10.45
C ALA A 121 -21.49 -2.45 9.67
N SER A 122 -21.52 -3.78 9.83
CA SER A 122 -22.56 -4.62 9.23
C SER A 122 -23.96 -4.29 9.79
N TYR A 123 -24.11 -4.12 11.11
CA TYR A 123 -25.40 -3.76 11.71
C TYR A 123 -25.92 -2.38 11.27
N HIS A 124 -25.03 -1.47 10.92
CA HIS A 124 -25.37 -0.12 10.45
C HIS A 124 -25.59 -0.04 8.93
N GLY A 125 -25.61 -1.18 8.23
CA GLY A 125 -26.02 -1.26 6.83
C GLY A 125 -24.90 -1.13 5.81
N ALA A 126 -23.63 -1.30 6.21
CA ALA A 126 -22.52 -1.39 5.26
C ALA A 126 -22.71 -2.61 4.34
N ASP A 127 -22.58 -2.40 3.03
CA ASP A 127 -22.65 -3.46 2.01
C ASP A 127 -21.46 -4.43 2.13
N MET A 128 -20.30 -3.88 2.50
CA MET A 128 -19.07 -4.63 2.74
C MET A 128 -18.32 -4.07 3.94
N VAL A 129 -17.40 -4.88 4.49
CA VAL A 129 -16.48 -4.45 5.54
C VAL A 129 -15.07 -4.73 5.09
N GLU A 130 -14.21 -3.72 5.15
CA GLU A 130 -12.79 -3.83 4.89
C GLU A 130 -12.03 -4.04 6.21
N PHE A 131 -10.97 -4.84 6.15
CA PHE A 131 -10.06 -5.09 7.26
C PHE A 131 -8.73 -5.61 6.72
N ASP A 132 -7.67 -5.33 7.46
CA ASP A 132 -6.31 -5.72 7.12
C ASP A 132 -5.94 -7.05 7.75
N VAL A 133 -5.19 -7.87 7.02
CA VAL A 133 -4.68 -9.16 7.50
C VAL A 133 -3.16 -9.18 7.43
N GLN A 134 -2.53 -9.56 8.53
CA GLN A 134 -1.10 -9.86 8.63
C GLN A 134 -0.89 -11.34 8.95
N LEU A 135 0.32 -11.85 8.72
CA LEU A 135 0.70 -13.20 9.16
C LEU A 135 1.62 -13.11 10.38
N SER A 136 1.31 -13.91 11.41
CA SER A 136 2.21 -14.15 12.53
C SER A 136 3.41 -15.01 12.14
N LYS A 137 4.39 -15.14 13.03
CA LYS A 137 5.58 -16.00 12.86
C LYS A 137 5.24 -17.46 12.60
N ASP A 138 4.16 -17.94 13.20
CA ASP A 138 3.58 -19.28 13.03
C ASP A 138 2.58 -19.36 11.87
N HIS A 139 2.58 -18.36 10.97
CA HIS A 139 1.76 -18.29 9.75
C HIS A 139 0.25 -18.29 10.00
N ILE A 140 -0.19 -17.78 11.15
CA ILE A 140 -1.60 -17.62 11.47
C ILE A 140 -2.04 -16.22 11.03
N PRO A 141 -3.13 -16.09 10.24
CA PRO A 141 -3.66 -14.78 9.86
C PRO A 141 -4.22 -14.03 11.06
N VAL A 142 -3.85 -12.75 11.20
CA VAL A 142 -4.27 -11.86 12.29
C VAL A 142 -4.85 -10.59 11.68
N ILE A 143 -5.99 -10.13 12.21
CA ILE A 143 -6.59 -8.86 11.79
C ILE A 143 -5.83 -7.71 12.46
N TYR A 144 -5.00 -7.02 11.68
CA TYR A 144 -4.16 -5.92 12.16
C TYR A 144 -3.65 -5.10 10.98
N HIS A 145 -3.61 -3.77 11.11
CA HIS A 145 -3.25 -2.88 10.00
C HIS A 145 -1.72 -2.74 9.84
N ASP A 146 -1.01 -2.41 10.91
CA ASP A 146 0.40 -2.04 10.81
C ASP A 146 1.32 -3.27 10.66
N PHE A 147 2.50 -3.10 10.05
CA PHE A 147 3.49 -4.17 9.96
C PHE A 147 4.24 -4.42 11.28
N TYR A 148 4.15 -3.48 12.22
CA TYR A 148 4.88 -3.48 13.48
C TYR A 148 3.93 -3.28 14.67
N VAL A 149 4.29 -3.87 15.80
CA VAL A 149 3.68 -3.60 17.10
C VAL A 149 4.66 -2.83 17.98
N SER A 150 4.16 -1.80 18.67
CA SER A 150 4.97 -1.03 19.63
C SER A 150 4.76 -1.59 21.05
N ILE A 151 5.84 -2.00 21.71
CA ILE A 151 5.82 -2.55 23.07
C ILE A 151 6.53 -1.56 24.00
N SER A 152 5.85 -1.17 25.09
CA SER A 152 6.48 -0.40 26.17
C SER A 152 7.29 -1.33 27.07
N LEU A 153 8.58 -1.02 27.24
CA LEU A 153 9.48 -1.76 28.13
C LEU A 153 9.31 -1.37 29.62
N LYS A 154 8.53 -0.33 29.94
CA LYS A 154 8.31 0.17 31.32
C LYS A 154 6.86 -0.05 31.81
N ARG A 155 6.71 -0.26 33.13
CA ARG A 155 5.41 -0.30 33.81
C ARG A 155 4.77 1.10 33.86
N LYS A 156 3.65 1.27 33.14
CA LYS A 156 2.52 2.25 33.22
C LYS A 156 2.69 3.70 33.73
N LYS A 157 3.71 4.11 34.50
CA LYS A 157 3.77 5.43 35.14
C LYS A 157 4.80 6.41 34.57
N GLN A 158 5.69 5.97 33.68
CA GLN A 158 6.60 6.86 32.93
C GLN A 158 6.87 6.19 31.58
N ILE A 159 6.08 6.51 30.58
CA ILE A 159 6.36 6.10 29.19
C ILE A 159 6.68 7.39 28.45
N GLU A 160 7.97 7.64 28.24
CA GLU A 160 8.41 8.60 27.24
C GLU A 160 8.44 7.89 25.88
N ALA A 161 8.27 8.61 24.77
CA ALA A 161 8.23 8.02 23.43
C ALA A 161 9.49 7.18 23.09
N MET A 162 10.62 7.47 23.75
CA MET A 162 11.88 6.73 23.61
C MET A 162 11.88 5.32 24.22
N ASP A 163 10.87 4.93 25.00
CA ASP A 163 10.81 3.63 25.67
C ASP A 163 9.98 2.56 24.91
N MET A 164 9.54 2.87 23.69
CA MET A 164 8.77 1.94 22.85
C MET A 164 9.68 1.20 21.88
N LEU A 165 9.57 -0.13 21.88
CA LEU A 165 10.25 -1.00 20.91
C LEU A 165 9.25 -1.43 19.83
N GLU A 166 9.58 -1.19 18.57
CA GLU A 166 8.81 -1.70 17.43
C GLU A 166 9.30 -3.10 17.04
N ILE A 167 8.38 -4.06 17.03
CA ILE A 167 8.65 -5.44 16.62
C ILE A 167 7.76 -5.78 15.41
N PRO A 168 8.30 -6.33 14.31
CA PRO A 168 7.47 -6.78 13.19
C PRO A 168 6.46 -7.85 13.62
N VAL A 169 5.21 -7.76 13.16
CA VAL A 169 4.14 -8.73 13.46
C VAL A 169 4.55 -10.15 13.04
N LYS A 170 5.18 -10.28 11.89
CA LYS A 170 5.70 -11.54 11.34
C LYS A 170 6.77 -12.22 12.21
N ASP A 171 7.33 -11.52 13.19
CA ASP A 171 8.37 -12.05 14.08
C ASP A 171 7.79 -12.51 15.44
N LEU A 172 6.48 -12.38 15.65
CA LEU A 172 5.75 -12.80 16.86
C LEU A 172 4.77 -13.93 16.57
N THR A 173 4.68 -14.93 17.46
CA THR A 173 3.64 -15.97 17.38
C THR A 173 2.26 -15.42 17.75
N LEU A 174 1.19 -16.10 17.35
CA LEU A 174 -0.17 -15.71 17.76
C LEU A 174 -0.31 -15.62 19.29
N GLU A 175 0.28 -16.57 20.02
CA GLU A 175 0.28 -16.56 21.49
C GLU A 175 0.97 -15.31 22.04
N GLN A 176 2.13 -14.94 21.50
CA GLN A 176 2.83 -13.72 21.89
C GLN A 176 1.99 -12.46 21.59
N LEU A 177 1.36 -12.40 20.41
CA LEU A 177 0.46 -11.31 20.03
C LEU A 177 -0.74 -11.18 20.98
N HIS A 178 -1.34 -12.28 21.42
CA HIS A 178 -2.43 -12.25 22.41
C HIS A 178 -1.96 -11.82 23.82
N LEU A 179 -0.72 -12.13 24.18
CA LEU A 179 -0.13 -11.71 25.46
C LEU A 179 0.24 -10.22 25.48
N LEU A 180 0.44 -9.60 24.30
CA LEU A 180 0.50 -8.16 24.19
C LEU A 180 -0.86 -7.61 24.59
N LYS A 181 -0.95 -7.11 25.83
CA LYS A 181 -1.94 -6.08 26.12
C LYS A 181 -1.57 -4.93 25.21
N ILE A 182 -2.32 -4.74 24.13
CA ILE A 182 -2.23 -3.58 23.26
C ILE A 182 -2.57 -2.37 24.12
N SER A 183 -1.59 -1.88 24.88
CA SER A 183 -1.66 -0.68 25.68
C SER A 183 -1.28 0.48 24.77
N ILE A 184 -2.08 0.69 23.74
CA ILE A 184 -2.02 1.92 22.95
C ILE A 184 -2.96 2.88 23.67
N PHE A 185 -2.38 3.58 24.64
CA PHE A 185 -2.89 4.71 25.43
C PHE A 185 -4.42 4.83 25.50
N SER A 186 -5.00 4.29 26.58
CA SER A 186 -6.26 4.80 27.11
C SER A 186 -5.99 6.18 27.68
N THR A 187 -6.32 7.23 26.94
CA THR A 187 -6.90 8.49 27.43
C THR A 187 -7.46 9.25 26.24
#